data_AF-A0A183JPV1-F1
#
_entry.id   AF-A0A183JPV1-F1
#
_cell.length_a   1.000
_cell.length_b   1.000
_cell.length_c   1.000
_cell.angle_alpha   90.00
_cell.angle_beta   90.00
_cell.angle_gamma   90.00
#
_symmetry.space_group_name_H-M   'P 1'
#
loop_
_entity.id
_entity.type
_entity.pdbx_description
1 polymer ?
#
loop_
_entity_poly.entity_id
_entity_poly.type
_entity_poly.pdbx_seq_one_letter_code
_entity_poly.pdbx_strand_id
1 'polypeptide(L)'
;MCSIHLFTSNQIEKLRESLLLWYDRSKRDLPWRRMALNPDPNLRGYAGMFNHSLDFLFHIFCMCSVWVSEVMLQQTQVKTVLDYYDRWMKKWPSVDQLASASLDDVNSLWSGLGYYSRARLLHKGAKKIVNEFNGIFPQSAEVLKRSIPGVGRYTAGAIASIAFNQVMFYTLN
;
A
#
# COMPACT_ATOMS: atom_id res chain seq x y z
N MET A 1 4.47 -33.31 18.14
CA MET A 1 4.83 -32.29 17.14
C MET A 1 6.25 -31.82 17.43
N CYS A 2 7.11 -31.74 16.42
CA CYS A 2 8.55 -31.50 16.60
C CYS A 2 8.80 -30.05 17.07
N SER A 3 9.38 -29.86 18.26
CA SER A 3 9.55 -28.54 18.90
C SER A 3 10.65 -27.67 18.27
N ILE A 4 11.51 -28.24 17.42
CA ILE A 4 12.67 -27.55 16.82
C ILE A 4 12.29 -26.48 15.78
N HIS A 5 11.04 -26.46 15.32
CA HIS A 5 10.53 -25.47 14.35
C HIS A 5 9.69 -24.37 14.99
N LEU A 6 9.55 -24.36 16.31
CA LEU A 6 8.78 -23.35 17.05
C LEU A 6 9.70 -22.49 17.91
N PHE A 7 9.42 -21.19 17.94
CA PHE A 7 10.13 -20.26 18.81
C PHE A 7 9.44 -20.16 20.18
N THR A 8 10.23 -20.11 21.24
CA THR A 8 9.76 -19.69 22.58
C THR A 8 9.48 -18.19 22.61
N SER A 9 8.66 -17.72 23.54
CA SER A 9 8.32 -16.29 23.67
C SER A 9 9.56 -15.39 23.80
N ASN A 10 10.54 -15.82 24.60
CA ASN A 10 11.82 -15.09 24.78
C ASN A 10 12.64 -15.03 23.48
N GLN A 11 12.63 -16.09 22.67
CA GLN A 11 13.30 -16.07 21.36
C GLN A 11 12.58 -15.15 20.37
N ILE A 12 11.24 -15.13 20.40
CA ILE A 12 10.44 -14.22 19.56
C ILE A 12 10.75 -12.76 19.90
N GLU A 13 10.84 -12.42 21.18
CA GLU A 13 11.15 -11.07 21.66
C GLU A 13 12.54 -10.62 21.18
N LYS A 14 13.59 -11.43 21.46
CA LYS A 14 14.95 -11.12 21.01
C LYS A 14 15.08 -11.02 19.49
N LEU A 15 14.37 -11.87 18.75
CA LEU A 15 14.36 -11.81 17.29
C LEU A 15 13.71 -10.52 16.79
N ARG A 16 12.57 -10.12 17.35
CA ARG A 16 11.88 -8.87 17.00
C ARG A 16 12.77 -7.65 17.26
N GLU A 17 13.36 -7.57 18.46
CA GLU A 17 14.27 -6.47 18.81
C GLU A 17 15.45 -6.39 17.84
N SER A 18 16.13 -7.51 17.61
CA SER A 18 17.30 -7.56 16.73
C SER A 18 16.95 -7.18 15.29
N LEU A 19 15.80 -7.67 14.79
CA LEU A 19 15.34 -7.39 13.43
C LEU A 19 14.95 -5.91 13.26
N LEU A 20 14.24 -5.33 14.22
CA LEU A 20 13.85 -3.93 14.19
C LEU A 20 15.06 -3.01 14.29
N LEU A 21 16.01 -3.31 15.19
CA LEU A 21 17.27 -2.56 15.30
C LEU A 21 18.08 -2.58 14.00
N TRP A 22 18.18 -3.75 13.35
CA TRP A 22 18.83 -3.85 12.05
C TRP A 22 18.07 -3.06 10.98
N TYR A 23 16.74 -3.16 10.95
CA TYR A 23 15.89 -2.46 9.98
C TYR A 23 16.04 -0.94 10.10
N ASP A 24 16.03 -0.40 11.32
CA ASP A 24 16.17 1.04 11.54
C ASP A 24 17.51 1.58 11.02
N ARG A 25 18.58 0.80 11.14
CA ARG A 25 19.93 1.17 10.68
C ARG A 25 20.16 0.93 9.19
N SER A 26 19.51 -0.09 8.62
CA SER A 26 19.90 -0.66 7.32
C SER A 26 18.80 -0.62 6.26
N LYS A 27 17.60 -0.13 6.58
CA LYS A 27 16.51 -0.06 5.61
C LYS A 27 16.92 0.75 4.39
N ARG A 28 16.67 0.17 3.22
CA ARG A 28 16.78 0.87 1.94
C ARG A 28 15.79 2.03 1.90
N ASP A 29 16.24 3.17 1.38
CA ASP A 29 15.37 4.28 1.03
C ASP A 29 14.58 3.92 -0.23
N LEU A 30 13.24 3.93 -0.10
CA LEU A 30 12.32 3.58 -1.17
C LEU A 30 11.18 4.60 -1.19
N PRO A 31 10.76 5.12 -2.37
CA PRO A 31 9.77 6.19 -2.46
C PRO A 31 8.47 5.91 -1.70
N TRP A 32 7.92 4.71 -1.86
CA TRP A 32 6.71 4.27 -1.15
C TRP A 32 6.87 4.15 0.36
N ARG A 33 8.09 3.96 0.88
CA ARG A 33 8.36 4.00 2.32
C ARG A 33 8.42 5.43 2.85
N ARG A 34 8.95 6.37 2.06
CA ARG A 34 8.98 7.79 2.44
C ARG A 34 7.58 8.37 2.48
N MET A 35 6.77 8.11 1.45
CA MET A 35 5.38 8.59 1.39
C MET A 35 4.51 8.04 2.52
N ALA A 36 4.77 6.80 2.96
CA ALA A 36 4.07 6.20 4.09
C ALA A 36 4.43 6.84 5.45
N LEU A 37 5.61 7.46 5.56
CA LEU A 37 6.14 8.02 6.81
C LEU A 37 6.06 9.55 6.86
N ASN A 38 6.08 10.22 5.70
CA ASN A 38 6.15 11.68 5.58
C ASN A 38 5.58 12.12 4.22
N PRO A 39 4.25 12.27 4.10
CA PRO A 39 3.64 12.67 2.86
C PRO A 39 3.80 14.17 2.63
N ASP A 40 3.59 14.56 1.38
CA ASP A 40 3.88 15.89 0.84
C ASP A 40 3.28 17.03 1.69
N PRO A 41 4.05 18.07 2.08
CA PRO A 41 3.52 19.26 2.77
C PRO A 41 2.38 19.97 2.02
N ASN A 42 2.24 19.76 0.70
CA ASN A 42 1.12 20.25 -0.12
C ASN A 42 -0.23 19.57 0.22
N LEU A 43 -0.25 18.52 1.06
CA LEU A 43 -1.47 17.93 1.63
C LEU A 43 -2.37 18.95 2.35
N ARG A 44 -1.80 20.05 2.84
CA ARG A 44 -2.58 21.15 3.43
C ARG A 44 -3.64 21.70 2.47
N GLY A 45 -3.35 21.73 1.17
CA GLY A 45 -4.33 22.14 0.15
C GLY A 45 -5.50 21.16 0.03
N TYR A 46 -5.23 19.85 0.15
CA TYR A 46 -6.26 18.81 0.12
C TYR A 46 -7.14 18.81 1.39
N ALA A 47 -6.58 19.17 2.54
CA ALA A 47 -7.33 19.33 3.81
C ALA A 47 -8.38 20.46 3.76
N GLY A 48 -8.20 21.46 2.90
CA GLY A 48 -9.21 22.49 2.69
C GLY A 48 -10.38 22.03 1.80
N MET A 49 -10.19 20.96 1.02
CA MET A 49 -11.19 20.47 0.05
C MET A 49 -12.12 19.40 0.63
N PHE A 50 -11.70 18.74 1.71
CA PHE A 50 -12.46 17.75 2.45
C PHE A 50 -12.48 18.13 3.93
N ASN A 51 -13.63 18.10 4.60
CA ASN A 51 -13.78 18.44 6.04
C ASN A 51 -13.14 17.39 6.98
N HIS A 52 -11.85 17.10 6.79
CA HIS A 52 -11.10 16.06 7.49
C HIS A 52 -9.78 16.59 8.04
N SER A 53 -9.27 15.94 9.10
CA SER A 53 -7.97 16.28 9.66
C SER A 53 -6.83 15.91 8.71
N LEU A 54 -5.68 16.59 8.86
CA LEU A 54 -4.46 16.27 8.11
C LEU A 54 -4.03 14.81 8.32
N ASP A 55 -4.20 14.27 9.54
CA ASP A 55 -3.89 12.88 9.87
C ASP A 55 -4.77 11.89 9.10
N PHE A 56 -6.04 12.24 8.86
CA PHE A 56 -6.95 11.39 8.10
C PHE A 56 -6.53 11.31 6.63
N LEU A 57 -6.22 12.46 6.03
CA LEU A 57 -5.74 12.50 4.65
C LEU A 57 -4.38 11.81 4.52
N PHE A 58 -3.46 12.01 5.47
CA PHE A 58 -2.19 11.28 5.54
C PHE A 58 -2.42 9.78 5.38
N HIS A 59 -3.35 9.20 6.13
CA HIS A 59 -3.61 7.76 6.07
C HIS A 59 -4.12 7.34 4.68
N ILE A 60 -5.04 8.09 4.08
CA ILE A 60 -5.57 7.76 2.73
C ILE A 60 -4.45 7.79 1.68
N PHE A 61 -3.62 8.82 1.67
CA PHE A 61 -2.51 8.93 0.73
C PHE A 61 -1.46 7.84 0.95
N CYS A 62 -1.12 7.55 2.22
CA CYS A 62 -0.23 6.46 2.59
C CYS A 62 -0.76 5.12 2.03
N MET A 63 -2.04 4.82 2.21
CA MET A 63 -2.65 3.57 1.74
C MET A 63 -2.58 3.42 0.22
N CYS A 64 -2.89 4.48 -0.52
CA CYS A 64 -2.78 4.47 -1.97
C CYS A 64 -1.33 4.23 -2.41
N SER A 65 -0.39 4.94 -1.79
CA SER A 65 1.05 4.84 -2.08
C SER A 65 1.60 3.43 -1.84
N VAL A 66 1.20 2.79 -0.74
CA VAL A 66 1.59 1.42 -0.38
C VAL A 66 0.95 0.43 -1.34
N TRP A 67 -0.36 0.54 -1.58
CA TRP A 67 -1.09 -0.36 -2.45
C TRP A 67 -0.55 -0.39 -3.88
N VAL A 68 -0.26 0.78 -4.46
CA VAL A 68 0.33 0.90 -5.81
C VAL A 68 1.69 0.20 -5.85
N SER A 69 2.55 0.45 -4.85
CA SER A 69 3.88 -0.17 -4.80
C SER A 69 3.79 -1.70 -4.71
N GLU A 70 2.89 -2.21 -3.88
CA GLU A 70 2.65 -3.64 -3.69
C GLU A 70 2.19 -4.30 -4.99
N VAL A 71 1.26 -3.67 -5.72
CA VAL A 71 0.78 -4.21 -7.01
C VAL A 71 1.89 -4.17 -8.07
N MET A 72 2.70 -3.11 -8.13
CA MET A 72 3.82 -3.01 -9.06
C MET A 72 4.92 -4.04 -8.77
N LEU A 73 5.24 -4.27 -7.50
CA LEU A 73 6.30 -5.20 -7.06
C LEU A 73 5.94 -6.67 -7.24
N GLN A 74 4.67 -7.01 -7.52
CA GLN A 74 4.29 -8.37 -7.89
C GLN A 74 5.02 -8.81 -9.17
N GLN A 75 5.91 -9.80 -9.06
CA GLN A 75 6.63 -10.35 -10.21
C GLN A 75 7.45 -9.29 -11.00
N THR A 76 7.88 -8.21 -10.34
CA THR A 76 8.74 -7.18 -10.94
C THR A 76 9.83 -6.76 -9.96
N GLN A 77 11.04 -6.50 -10.46
CA GLN A 77 12.17 -6.13 -9.62
C GLN A 77 12.06 -4.68 -9.11
N VAL A 78 12.52 -4.45 -7.88
CA VAL A 78 12.52 -3.12 -7.23
C VAL A 78 13.12 -2.04 -8.13
N LYS A 79 14.28 -2.31 -8.74
CA LYS A 79 15.00 -1.34 -9.59
C LYS A 79 14.12 -0.83 -10.75
N THR A 80 13.36 -1.73 -11.38
CA THR A 80 12.43 -1.37 -12.45
C THR A 80 11.26 -0.58 -11.92
N VAL A 81 10.71 -0.94 -10.75
CA VAL A 81 9.51 -0.29 -10.20
C VAL A 81 9.74 1.17 -9.83
N LEU A 82 10.95 1.57 -9.42
CA LEU A 82 11.25 2.95 -8.99
C LEU A 82 10.76 4.02 -9.98
N ASP A 83 11.20 3.94 -11.24
CA ASP A 83 10.85 4.94 -12.26
C ASP A 83 9.36 4.93 -12.64
N TYR A 84 8.71 3.77 -12.54
CA TYR A 84 7.28 3.64 -12.80
C TYR A 84 6.45 4.20 -11.66
N TYR A 85 6.85 3.90 -10.43
CA TYR A 85 6.20 4.38 -9.23
C TYR A 85 6.24 5.91 -9.14
N ASP A 86 7.41 6.52 -9.38
CA ASP A 86 7.56 7.98 -9.29
C ASP A 86 6.68 8.69 -10.34
N ARG A 87 6.66 8.22 -11.59
CA ARG A 87 5.78 8.78 -12.63
C ARG A 87 4.31 8.59 -12.31
N TRP A 88 3.94 7.42 -11.78
CA TRP A 88 2.58 7.10 -11.39
C TRP A 88 2.10 8.02 -10.27
N MET A 89 2.84 8.09 -9.15
CA MET A 89 2.48 8.89 -7.99
C MET A 89 2.53 10.40 -8.27
N LYS A 90 3.33 10.84 -9.25
CA LYS A 90 3.29 12.22 -9.74
C LYS A 90 1.99 12.55 -10.49
N LYS A 91 1.43 11.62 -11.27
CA LYS A 91 0.18 11.85 -12.02
C LYS A 91 -1.05 11.61 -11.16
N TRP A 92 -1.04 10.57 -10.32
CA TRP A 92 -2.16 10.15 -9.49
C TRP A 92 -1.70 9.90 -8.04
N PRO A 93 -1.44 10.96 -7.26
CA PRO A 93 -1.09 10.82 -5.86
C PRO A 93 -2.26 10.29 -5.00
N SER A 94 -3.52 10.57 -5.37
CA SER A 94 -4.70 10.08 -4.63
C SER A 94 -5.49 8.97 -5.36
N VAL A 95 -6.26 8.21 -4.58
CA VAL A 95 -7.17 7.19 -5.12
C VAL A 95 -8.26 7.79 -6.01
N ASP A 96 -8.74 9.00 -5.70
CA ASP A 96 -9.74 9.71 -6.49
C ASP A 96 -9.20 10.06 -7.88
N GLN A 97 -7.99 10.60 -7.93
CA GLN A 97 -7.35 10.94 -9.22
C GLN A 97 -7.12 9.69 -10.07
N LEU A 98 -6.74 8.57 -9.45
CA LEU A 98 -6.63 7.29 -10.14
C LEU A 98 -7.99 6.77 -10.60
N ALA A 99 -9.04 6.91 -9.79
CA ALA A 99 -10.40 6.47 -10.13
C ALA A 99 -11.01 7.28 -11.29
N SER A 100 -10.69 8.57 -11.38
CA SER A 100 -11.13 9.46 -12.46
C SER A 100 -10.34 9.28 -13.76
N ALA A 101 -9.23 8.54 -13.74
CA ALA A 101 -8.41 8.32 -14.92
C ALA A 101 -9.13 7.49 -16.01
N SER A 102 -8.73 7.68 -17.25
CA SER A 102 -9.11 6.77 -18.33
C SER A 102 -8.33 5.44 -18.21
N LEU A 103 -8.90 4.34 -18.69
CA LEU A 103 -8.16 3.07 -18.71
C LEU A 103 -6.95 3.14 -19.65
N ASP A 104 -7.04 3.93 -20.72
CA ASP A 104 -5.95 4.12 -21.67
C ASP A 104 -4.78 4.87 -21.05
N ASP A 105 -5.04 5.91 -20.26
CA ASP A 105 -4.00 6.59 -19.47
C ASP A 105 -3.30 5.62 -18.51
N VAL A 106 -4.08 4.79 -17.81
CA VAL A 106 -3.56 3.79 -16.87
C VAL A 106 -2.66 2.79 -17.59
N ASN A 107 -3.12 2.25 -18.72
CA ASN A 107 -2.33 1.31 -19.52
C ASN A 107 -1.06 1.96 -20.09
N SER A 108 -1.15 3.23 -20.51
CA SER A 108 -0.02 4.00 -21.02
C SER A 108 1.09 4.14 -19.97
N LEU A 109 0.74 4.55 -18.74
CA LEU A 109 1.72 4.65 -17.66
C LEU A 109 2.24 3.30 -17.15
N TRP A 110 1.45 2.23 -17.30
CA TRP A 110 1.85 0.86 -16.96
C TRP A 110 2.73 0.20 -18.04
N SER A 111 2.85 0.82 -19.22
CA SER A 111 3.49 0.21 -20.38
C SER A 111 4.95 -0.20 -20.08
N GLY A 112 5.24 -1.50 -20.27
CA GLY A 112 6.54 -2.11 -20.00
C GLY A 112 6.69 -2.82 -18.65
N LEU A 113 5.76 -2.67 -17.70
CA LEU A 113 5.77 -3.47 -16.44
C LEU A 113 5.23 -4.90 -16.62
N GLY A 114 4.58 -5.19 -17.74
CA GLY A 114 3.92 -6.47 -17.99
C GLY A 114 2.69 -6.71 -17.10
N TYR A 115 1.97 -7.80 -17.37
CA TYR A 115 0.76 -8.20 -16.64
C TYR A 115 -0.26 -7.06 -16.45
N TYR A 116 -0.74 -6.48 -17.56
CA TYR A 116 -1.69 -5.35 -17.58
C TYR A 116 -3.01 -5.60 -16.82
N SER A 117 -3.35 -6.86 -16.55
CA SER A 117 -4.46 -7.21 -15.66
C SER A 117 -4.31 -6.58 -14.27
N ARG A 118 -3.07 -6.42 -13.76
CA ARG A 118 -2.78 -5.75 -12.49
C ARG A 118 -3.21 -4.29 -12.52
N ALA A 119 -2.80 -3.54 -13.55
CA ALA A 119 -3.18 -2.13 -13.73
C ALA A 119 -4.69 -1.95 -13.82
N ARG A 120 -5.36 -2.85 -14.57
CA ARG A 120 -6.81 -2.82 -14.73
C ARG A 120 -7.54 -3.13 -13.42
N LEU A 121 -7.05 -4.10 -12.64
CA LEU A 121 -7.62 -4.43 -11.32
C LEU A 121 -7.40 -3.31 -10.32
N LEU A 122 -6.20 -2.70 -10.30
CA LEU A 122 -5.87 -1.53 -9.50
C LEU A 122 -6.83 -0.37 -9.80
N HIS A 123 -7.02 -0.04 -11.07
CA HIS A 123 -7.95 1.01 -11.50
C HIS A 123 -9.41 0.68 -11.13
N LYS A 124 -9.85 -0.57 -11.35
CA LYS A 124 -11.20 -1.01 -10.94
C LYS A 124 -11.39 -0.89 -9.42
N GLY A 125 -10.37 -1.23 -8.64
CA GLY A 125 -10.38 -1.09 -7.19
C GLY A 125 -10.46 0.37 -6.76
N ALA A 126 -9.72 1.28 -7.41
CA ALA A 126 -9.78 2.71 -7.13
C ALA A 126 -11.19 3.26 -7.37
N LYS A 127 -11.80 2.94 -8.52
CA LYS A 127 -13.21 3.29 -8.80
C LYS A 127 -14.17 2.76 -7.73
N LYS A 128 -13.97 1.53 -7.28
CA LYS A 128 -14.80 0.93 -6.23
C LYS A 128 -14.65 1.66 -4.90
N ILE A 129 -13.44 2.03 -4.51
CA ILE A 129 -13.17 2.79 -3.27
C ILE A 129 -13.88 4.14 -3.31
N VAL A 130 -13.79 4.86 -4.43
CA VAL A 130 -14.49 6.14 -4.59
C VAL A 130 -16.01 5.98 -4.56
N ASN A 131 -16.55 5.03 -5.32
CA ASN A 131 -18.00 4.90 -5.51
C ASN A 131 -18.73 4.26 -4.32
N GLU A 132 -18.12 3.26 -3.67
CA GLU A 132 -18.77 2.46 -2.62
C GLU A 132 -18.27 2.79 -1.21
N PHE A 133 -17.09 3.40 -1.08
CA PHE A 133 -16.46 3.73 0.19
C PHE A 133 -16.14 5.23 0.33
N ASN A 134 -16.72 6.08 -0.51
CA ASN A 134 -16.56 7.54 -0.48
C ASN A 134 -15.09 8.00 -0.51
N GLY A 135 -14.23 7.29 -1.25
CA GLY A 135 -12.80 7.61 -1.36
C GLY A 135 -11.96 7.11 -0.18
N ILE A 136 -12.58 6.47 0.81
CA ILE A 136 -11.91 6.00 2.03
C ILE A 136 -11.62 4.51 1.90
N PHE A 137 -10.35 4.12 2.05
CA PHE A 137 -10.00 2.70 2.06
C PHE A 137 -10.61 1.99 3.28
N PRO A 138 -11.13 0.76 3.11
CA PRO A 138 -11.56 -0.05 4.25
C PRO A 138 -10.45 -0.25 5.28
N GLN A 139 -10.77 -0.07 6.57
CA GLN A 139 -9.79 -0.11 7.66
C GLN A 139 -9.47 -1.52 8.19
N SER A 140 -9.96 -2.57 7.52
CA SER A 140 -9.75 -3.96 7.92
C SER A 140 -9.16 -4.74 6.76
N ALA A 141 -8.10 -5.49 7.01
CA ALA A 141 -7.48 -6.37 6.03
C ALA A 141 -8.50 -7.35 5.41
N GLU A 142 -9.42 -7.89 6.22
CA GLU A 142 -10.42 -8.83 5.70
C GLU A 142 -11.42 -8.13 4.77
N VAL A 143 -11.84 -6.91 5.12
CA VAL A 143 -12.74 -6.12 4.26
C VAL A 143 -12.02 -5.69 2.98
N LEU A 144 -10.75 -5.25 3.06
CA LEU A 144 -9.92 -4.92 1.89
C LEU A 144 -9.84 -6.10 0.92
N LYS A 145 -9.47 -7.28 1.43
CA LYS A 145 -9.33 -8.52 0.65
C LYS A 145 -10.66 -8.95 0.01
N ARG A 146 -11.77 -8.86 0.75
CA ARG A 146 -13.09 -9.28 0.25
C ARG A 146 -13.66 -8.30 -0.76
N SER A 147 -13.44 -7.01 -0.55
CA SER A 147 -14.16 -5.96 -1.28
C SER A 147 -13.37 -5.41 -2.46
N ILE A 148 -12.04 -5.34 -2.41
CA ILE A 148 -11.24 -4.61 -3.41
C ILE A 148 -10.63 -5.59 -4.45
N PRO A 149 -10.96 -5.46 -5.74
CA PRO A 149 -10.39 -6.29 -6.81
C PRO A 149 -8.85 -6.22 -6.85
N GLY A 150 -8.20 -7.37 -7.02
CA GLY A 150 -6.73 -7.44 -7.11
C GLY A 150 -6.01 -7.32 -5.76
N VAL A 151 -6.72 -7.13 -4.65
CA VAL A 151 -6.15 -7.15 -3.30
C VAL A 151 -6.23 -8.57 -2.74
N GLY A 152 -5.08 -9.24 -2.68
CA GLY A 152 -4.94 -10.55 -2.04
C GLY A 152 -4.64 -10.45 -0.54
N ARG A 153 -4.52 -11.62 0.12
CA ARG A 153 -4.20 -11.72 1.57
C ARG A 153 -2.96 -10.92 1.96
N TYR A 154 -1.88 -11.01 1.18
CA TYR A 154 -0.63 -10.32 1.46
C TYR A 154 -0.78 -8.80 1.35
N THR A 155 -1.29 -8.30 0.22
CA THR A 155 -1.50 -6.86 -0.01
C THR A 155 -2.46 -6.24 1.00
N ALA A 156 -3.53 -6.94 1.37
CA ALA A 156 -4.43 -6.50 2.43
C ALA A 156 -3.72 -6.36 3.79
N GLY A 157 -2.88 -7.34 4.15
CA GLY A 157 -2.08 -7.30 5.38
C GLY A 157 -1.01 -6.21 5.35
N ALA A 158 -0.38 -5.97 4.20
CA ALA A 158 0.62 -4.90 4.05
C ALA A 158 -0.04 -3.52 4.20
N ILE A 159 -1.16 -3.27 3.53
CA ILE A 159 -1.91 -2.01 3.66
C ILE A 159 -2.38 -1.83 5.11
N ALA A 160 -2.96 -2.86 5.72
CA ALA A 160 -3.50 -2.75 7.07
C ALA A 160 -2.41 -2.55 8.15
N SER A 161 -1.28 -3.25 8.03
CA SER A 161 -0.19 -3.11 9.01
C SER A 161 0.58 -1.80 8.82
N ILE A 162 0.82 -1.35 7.59
CA ILE A 162 1.59 -0.12 7.32
C ILE A 162 0.74 1.13 7.55
N ALA A 163 -0.54 1.12 7.19
CA ALA A 163 -1.39 2.31 7.29
C ALA A 163 -2.18 2.42 8.60
N PHE A 164 -2.50 1.30 9.27
CA PHE A 164 -3.29 1.29 10.51
C PHE A 164 -2.58 0.68 11.71
N ASN A 165 -1.30 0.33 11.58
CA ASN A 165 -0.51 -0.31 12.62
C ASN A 165 -1.19 -1.59 13.19
N GLN A 166 -1.99 -2.28 12.36
CA GLN A 166 -2.68 -3.50 12.77
C GLN A 166 -1.71 -4.68 12.83
N VAL A 167 -1.64 -5.34 13.99
CA VAL A 167 -0.90 -6.60 14.15
C VAL A 167 -1.67 -7.72 13.46
N MET A 168 -1.19 -8.11 12.28
CA MET A 168 -1.74 -9.25 11.54
C MET A 168 -1.16 -10.56 12.08
N PHE A 169 -1.97 -11.35 12.80
CA PHE A 169 -1.61 -12.72 13.14
C PHE A 169 -2.03 -13.65 11.99
N TYR A 170 -1.07 -14.40 11.44
CA TYR A 170 -1.37 -15.49 10.53
C TYR A 170 -1.68 -16.74 11.36
N THR A 171 -2.95 -17.05 11.56
CA THR A 171 -3.33 -18.42 11.92
C THR A 171 -3.20 -19.28 10.67
N LEU A 172 -2.24 -20.19 10.68
CA LEU A 172 -2.22 -21.32 9.75
C LEU A 172 -3.41 -22.20 10.16
N ASN A 173 -4.49 -22.17 9.36
CA ASN A 173 -5.53 -23.19 9.43
C ASN A 173 -5.05 -24.43 8.68
#